data_AF-V4AJD7-F1
#
_entry.id   AF-V4AJD7-F1
#
_cell.length_a   1.000
_cell.length_b   1.000
_cell.length_c   1.000
_cell.angle_alpha   90.00
_cell.angle_beta   90.00
_cell.angle_gamma   90.00
#
_symmetry.space_group_name_H-M   'P 1'
#
loop_
_entity.id
_entity.type
_entity.pdbx_description
1 polymer ?
#
loop_
_entity_poly.entity_id
_entity_poly.type
_entity_poly.pdbx_seq_one_letter_code
_entity_poly.pdbx_strand_id
1 'polypeptide(L)'
;MATLMMINGWRLRFSAFADNTTYCPDTFEEFFKQRRRWILSDIANALLVVQNMLSLIRNNDCFTFVYVSYLLNMFINNVITPGTAIVMITAGLELVFDVPYITTTAPMAGIVLMYAIVCIKCSAKTQTRLTSALTVLMGGVFVSVAVWGSYKIVASMIHEVLVGHFRFQQHYVILMLTASLIYAALVHPRESYQVQVAKVPKFACLTGFKKRRWRKKKDRQNSNKETHEGIHEAVKGNTRDITDGSEEDRTEEMFWNDLRERLLGNDTNIGLQKTELAERLRTLRNRSLSGVLIVNALWLSLLSFFYMGVDSPLSRLNVYGVISGALYGFTLIIQVFGLTVCRVDYLLQWFARYMYGDERQMWVSARKKKN
;
A
#
# COMPACT_ATOMS: atom_id res chain seq x y z
N MET A 1 14.20 -2.06 -10.95
CA MET A 1 15.36 -1.21 -11.30
C MET A 1 16.16 -0.80 -10.06
N ALA A 2 15.60 -0.04 -9.11
CA ALA A 2 16.32 0.44 -7.93
C ALA A 2 17.01 -0.68 -7.13
N THR A 3 16.31 -1.77 -6.82
CA THR A 3 16.89 -2.92 -6.10
C THR A 3 18.08 -3.55 -6.82
N LEU A 4 18.00 -3.67 -8.15
CA LEU A 4 19.11 -4.21 -8.95
C LEU A 4 20.33 -3.28 -8.92
N MET A 5 20.13 -1.97 -8.98
CA MET A 5 21.22 -1.01 -8.80
C MET A 5 21.83 -1.12 -7.40
N MET A 6 21.01 -1.28 -6.36
CA MET A 6 21.50 -1.47 -5.00
C MET A 6 22.28 -2.76 -4.81
N ILE A 7 21.86 -3.87 -5.44
CA ILE A 7 22.61 -5.14 -5.47
C ILE A 7 24.00 -4.93 -6.09
N ASN A 8 24.08 -4.10 -7.13
CA ASN A 8 25.33 -3.69 -7.78
C ASN A 8 26.12 -2.61 -7.00
N GLY A 9 25.76 -2.33 -5.74
CA GLY A 9 26.47 -1.41 -4.86
C GLY A 9 26.20 0.08 -5.10
N TRP A 10 25.11 0.44 -5.80
CA TRP A 10 24.70 1.84 -5.93
C TRP A 10 23.89 2.29 -4.72
N ARG A 11 24.13 3.50 -4.23
CA ARG A 11 23.41 4.05 -3.08
C ARG A 11 22.15 4.77 -3.55
N LEU A 12 21.03 4.47 -2.89
CA LEU A 12 19.78 5.22 -3.05
C LEU A 12 19.67 6.19 -1.87
N ARG A 13 19.50 7.49 -2.15
CA ARG A 13 19.29 8.51 -1.12
C ARG A 13 17.97 9.23 -1.35
N PHE A 14 17.22 9.41 -0.27
CA PHE A 14 16.07 10.29 -0.27
C PHE A 14 16.56 11.75 -0.24
N SER A 15 15.91 12.63 -1.01
CA SER A 15 16.16 14.07 -0.97
C SER A 15 14.87 14.77 -0.55
N ALA A 16 14.89 15.43 0.60
CA ALA A 16 13.74 16.19 1.10
C ALA A 16 13.42 17.45 0.26
N PHE A 17 14.25 17.79 -0.71
CA PHE A 17 14.04 18.90 -1.65
C PHE A 17 13.51 18.42 -3.01
N ALA A 18 13.40 17.11 -3.22
CA ALA A 18 12.84 16.58 -4.45
C ALA A 18 11.31 16.54 -4.32
N ASP A 19 10.66 17.56 -4.86
CA ASP A 19 9.21 17.62 -4.96
C ASP A 19 8.72 16.98 -6.26
N ASN A 20 7.67 16.18 -6.15
CA ASN A 20 6.99 15.59 -7.30
C ASN A 20 5.47 15.70 -7.10
N THR A 21 4.78 16.17 -8.13
CA THR A 21 3.32 16.18 -8.18
C THR A 21 2.85 15.09 -9.14
N THR A 22 2.03 14.17 -8.63
CA THR A 22 1.43 13.10 -9.45
C THR A 22 -0.08 13.18 -9.40
N TYR A 23 -0.73 12.72 -10.47
CA TYR A 23 -2.18 12.63 -10.54
C TYR A 23 -2.68 11.51 -9.62
N CYS A 24 -3.51 11.87 -8.64
CA CYS A 24 -4.19 10.89 -7.82
C CYS A 24 -5.36 10.25 -8.58
N PRO A 25 -5.70 8.99 -8.31
CA PRO A 25 -6.87 8.37 -8.92
C PRO A 25 -8.15 9.09 -8.47
N ASP A 26 -8.95 9.56 -9.42
CA ASP A 26 -10.22 10.25 -9.15
C ASP A 26 -11.39 9.28 -9.03
N THR A 27 -11.25 8.10 -9.65
CA THR A 27 -12.27 7.05 -9.65
C THR A 27 -11.83 5.83 -8.85
N PHE A 28 -12.80 5.15 -8.27
CA PHE A 28 -12.56 3.87 -7.57
C PHE A 28 -11.91 2.83 -8.50
N GLU A 29 -12.31 2.78 -9.77
CA GLU A 29 -11.74 1.84 -10.74
C GLU A 29 -10.25 2.09 -10.99
N GLU A 30 -9.82 3.35 -11.14
CA GLU A 30 -8.41 3.70 -11.30
C GLU A 30 -7.60 3.35 -10.05
N PHE A 31 -8.12 3.68 -8.86
CA PHE A 31 -7.50 3.32 -7.60
C PHE A 31 -7.26 1.81 -7.50
N PHE A 32 -8.27 1.00 -7.83
CA PHE A 32 -8.14 -0.47 -7.80
C PHE A 32 -7.19 -1.02 -8.86
N LYS A 33 -7.17 -0.43 -10.05
CA LYS A 33 -6.20 -0.79 -11.10
C LYS A 33 -4.77 -0.52 -10.63
N GLN A 34 -4.51 0.62 -10.00
CA GLN A 34 -3.19 0.96 -9.46
C GLN A 34 -2.78 -0.01 -8.34
N ARG A 35 -3.64 -0.22 -7.34
CA ARG A 35 -3.35 -1.12 -6.21
C ARG A 35 -3.06 -2.55 -6.65
N ARG A 36 -3.78 -3.06 -7.65
CA ARG A 36 -3.52 -4.40 -8.22
C ARG A 36 -2.11 -4.53 -8.80
N ARG A 37 -1.57 -3.47 -9.41
CA ARG A 37 -0.21 -3.47 -9.97
C ARG A 37 0.84 -3.34 -8.87
N TRP A 38 0.61 -2.44 -7.93
CA TRP A 38 1.58 -2.13 -6.87
C TRP A 38 1.79 -3.31 -5.93
N ILE A 39 0.72 -3.96 -5.46
CA ILE A 39 0.84 -5.10 -4.54
C ILE A 39 1.71 -6.22 -5.13
N LEU A 40 1.54 -6.54 -6.41
CA LEU A 40 2.36 -7.56 -7.05
C LEU A 40 3.83 -7.14 -7.16
N SER A 41 4.08 -5.87 -7.47
CA SER A 41 5.43 -5.30 -7.50
C SER A 41 6.07 -5.29 -6.12
N ASP A 42 5.32 -4.99 -5.07
CA ASP A 42 5.80 -4.96 -3.69
C ASP A 42 6.24 -6.35 -3.25
N ILE A 43 5.43 -7.38 -3.54
CA ILE A 43 5.79 -8.79 -3.30
C ILE A 43 7.05 -9.16 -4.08
N ALA A 44 7.11 -8.84 -5.38
CA ALA A 44 8.26 -9.18 -6.20
C ALA A 44 9.56 -8.48 -5.73
N ASN A 45 9.46 -7.20 -5.37
CA ASN A 45 10.60 -6.42 -4.87
C ASN A 45 11.08 -6.92 -3.50
N ALA A 46 10.15 -7.26 -2.59
CA ALA A 46 10.50 -7.83 -1.30
C ALA A 46 11.19 -9.18 -1.45
N LEU A 47 10.67 -10.07 -2.31
CA LEU A 47 11.31 -11.35 -2.59
C LEU A 47 12.72 -11.17 -3.20
N LEU A 48 12.90 -10.19 -4.10
CA LEU A 48 14.20 -9.90 -4.68
C LEU A 48 15.21 -9.43 -3.62
N VAL A 49 14.77 -8.62 -2.65
CA VAL A 49 15.59 -8.21 -1.50
C VAL A 49 15.95 -9.41 -0.62
N VAL A 50 14.97 -10.27 -0.29
CA VAL A 50 15.19 -11.47 0.52
C VAL A 50 16.22 -12.39 -0.14
N GLN A 51 16.04 -12.68 -1.43
CA GLN A 51 16.92 -13.56 -2.20
C GLN A 51 18.36 -13.05 -2.27
N ASN A 52 18.56 -11.73 -2.25
CA ASN A 52 19.87 -11.10 -2.39
C ASN A 52 20.35 -10.41 -1.11
N MET A 53 19.78 -10.75 0.06
CA MET A 53 20.00 -9.99 1.30
C MET A 53 21.49 -9.88 1.68
N LEU A 54 22.25 -10.98 1.56
CA LEU A 54 23.66 -11.00 1.92
C LEU A 54 24.49 -10.17 0.94
N SER A 55 24.16 -10.24 -0.35
CA SER A 55 24.81 -9.44 -1.40
C SER A 55 24.56 -7.95 -1.20
N LEU A 56 23.31 -7.58 -0.87
CA LEU A 56 22.93 -6.21 -0.57
C LEU A 56 23.69 -5.64 0.63
N ILE A 57 23.75 -6.38 1.74
CA ILE A 57 24.47 -5.94 2.95
C ILE A 57 25.98 -5.80 2.66
N ARG A 58 26.56 -6.71 1.88
CA ARG A 58 28.00 -6.70 1.59
C ARG A 58 28.42 -5.62 0.61
N ASN A 59 27.56 -5.30 -0.36
CA ASN A 59 27.90 -4.40 -1.46
C ASN A 59 27.42 -2.96 -1.25
N ASN A 60 26.57 -2.71 -0.25
CA ASN A 60 25.92 -1.41 -0.07
C ASN A 60 25.92 -0.97 1.40
N ASP A 61 26.74 0.03 1.72
CA ASP A 61 26.89 0.53 3.10
C ASP A 61 25.60 1.14 3.68
N CYS A 62 24.64 1.53 2.82
CA CYS A 62 23.34 2.03 3.27
C CYS A 62 22.38 0.91 3.66
N PHE A 63 22.68 -0.35 3.32
CA PHE A 63 21.79 -1.50 3.51
C PHE A 63 22.26 -2.32 4.72
N THR A 64 22.05 -1.78 5.92
CA THR A 64 22.45 -2.44 7.17
C THR A 64 21.56 -3.63 7.51
N PHE A 65 22.06 -4.57 8.33
CA PHE A 65 21.26 -5.71 8.80
C PHE A 65 19.95 -5.27 9.50
N VAL A 66 20.01 -4.20 10.30
CA VAL A 66 18.83 -3.62 10.98
C VAL A 66 17.80 -3.09 9.97
N TYR A 67 18.27 -2.47 8.88
CA TYR A 67 17.38 -2.00 7.82
C TYR A 67 16.73 -3.17 7.07
N VAL A 68 17.49 -4.24 6.79
CA VAL A 68 16.95 -5.46 6.17
C VAL A 68 15.90 -6.10 7.06
N SER A 69 16.17 -6.25 8.35
CA SER A 69 15.21 -6.86 9.28
C SER A 69 13.93 -6.04 9.39
N TYR A 70 14.01 -4.70 9.38
CA TYR A 70 12.85 -3.82 9.30
C TYR A 70 12.04 -4.03 8.01
N LEU A 71 12.70 -4.09 6.84
CA LEU A 71 12.02 -4.34 5.56
C LEU A 71 11.33 -5.70 5.53
N LEU A 72 11.97 -6.74 6.08
CA LEU A 72 11.37 -8.07 6.20
C LEU A 72 10.17 -8.06 7.14
N ASN A 73 10.25 -7.39 8.30
CA ASN A 73 9.13 -7.27 9.22
C ASN A 73 7.95 -6.54 8.57
N MET A 74 8.21 -5.45 7.85
CA MET A 74 7.20 -4.72 7.07
C MET A 74 6.54 -5.61 6.01
N PHE A 75 7.34 -6.42 5.31
CA PHE A 75 6.81 -7.35 4.31
C PHE A 75 5.94 -8.43 4.94
N ILE A 76 6.38 -9.06 6.03
CA ILE A 76 5.61 -10.06 6.77
C ILE A 76 4.29 -9.45 7.25
N ASN A 77 4.34 -8.28 7.89
CA ASN A 77 3.15 -7.56 8.36
C ASN A 77 2.17 -7.32 7.21
N ASN A 78 2.63 -6.85 6.05
CA ASN A 78 1.77 -6.64 4.88
C ASN A 78 1.11 -7.94 4.39
N VAL A 79 1.84 -9.06 4.41
CA VAL A 79 1.30 -10.37 3.99
C VAL A 79 0.26 -10.91 4.97
N ILE A 80 0.45 -10.76 6.30
CA ILE A 80 -0.47 -11.29 7.33
C ILE A 80 -1.62 -10.33 7.70
N THR A 81 -1.56 -9.08 7.22
CA THR A 81 -2.59 -8.06 7.50
C THR A 81 -4.01 -8.52 7.15
N PRO A 82 -4.30 -9.20 6.02
CA PRO A 82 -5.65 -9.63 5.70
C PRO A 82 -6.28 -10.55 6.75
N GLY A 83 -5.53 -11.54 7.25
CA GLY A 83 -5.98 -12.44 8.31
C GLY A 83 -6.13 -11.71 9.64
N THR A 84 -5.21 -10.81 9.95
CA THR A 84 -5.30 -9.93 11.12
C THR A 84 -6.57 -9.08 11.08
N ALA A 85 -6.94 -8.55 9.91
CA ALA A 85 -8.14 -7.73 9.73
C ALA A 85 -9.44 -8.53 9.95
N ILE A 86 -9.49 -9.80 9.53
CA ILE A 86 -10.63 -10.69 9.81
C ILE A 86 -10.81 -10.82 11.32
N VAL A 87 -9.74 -11.18 12.05
CA VAL A 87 -9.78 -11.34 13.51
C VAL A 87 -10.16 -10.03 14.20
N MET A 88 -9.63 -8.89 13.77
CA MET A 88 -9.97 -7.57 14.34
C MET A 88 -11.45 -7.25 14.19
N ILE A 89 -12.04 -7.54 13.03
CA ILE A 89 -13.46 -7.29 12.80
C ILE A 89 -14.30 -8.26 13.64
N THR A 90 -13.98 -9.55 13.68
CA THR A 90 -14.81 -10.56 14.35
C THR A 90 -14.70 -10.48 15.88
N ALA A 91 -13.49 -10.29 16.42
CA ALA A 91 -13.30 -10.00 17.84
C ALA A 91 -13.93 -8.66 18.24
N GLY A 92 -13.88 -7.65 17.35
CA GLY A 92 -14.58 -6.39 17.53
C GLY A 92 -16.10 -6.55 17.59
N LEU A 93 -16.68 -7.38 16.72
CA LEU A 93 -18.11 -7.69 16.73
C LEU A 93 -18.53 -8.45 18.00
N GLU A 94 -17.71 -9.39 18.48
CA GLU A 94 -17.95 -10.08 19.76
C GLU A 94 -17.92 -9.09 20.94
N LEU A 95 -16.93 -8.21 21.00
CA LEU A 95 -16.81 -7.20 22.06
C LEU A 95 -17.99 -6.21 22.08
N VAL A 96 -18.45 -5.80 20.90
CA VAL A 96 -19.42 -4.72 20.72
C VAL A 96 -20.86 -5.21 20.78
N PHE A 97 -21.15 -6.32 20.08
CA PHE A 97 -22.50 -6.85 19.86
C PHE A 97 -22.74 -8.21 20.51
N ASP A 98 -21.76 -8.76 21.25
CA ASP A 98 -21.85 -10.07 21.92
C ASP A 98 -22.13 -11.24 20.95
N VAL A 99 -21.70 -11.08 19.68
CA VAL A 99 -21.82 -12.13 18.68
C VAL A 99 -20.61 -13.06 18.78
N PRO A 100 -20.79 -14.38 18.97
CA PRO A 100 -19.67 -15.29 19.19
C PRO A 100 -18.59 -15.22 18.09
N TYR A 101 -17.32 -15.25 18.49
CA TYR A 101 -16.18 -15.16 17.56
C TYR A 101 -16.19 -16.24 16.46
N ILE A 102 -16.51 -17.49 16.82
CA ILE A 102 -16.47 -18.62 15.88
C ILE A 102 -17.55 -18.50 14.81
N THR A 103 -18.76 -18.06 15.20
CA THR A 103 -19.90 -17.94 14.28
C THR A 103 -19.72 -16.82 13.27
N THR A 104 -18.84 -15.85 13.54
CA THR A 104 -18.52 -14.74 12.62
C THR A 104 -17.25 -14.99 11.81
N THR A 105 -16.23 -15.62 12.40
CA THR A 105 -14.92 -15.82 11.77
C THR A 105 -14.96 -16.83 10.63
N ALA A 106 -15.63 -17.98 10.80
CA ALA A 106 -15.69 -19.00 9.76
C ALA A 106 -16.43 -18.51 8.48
N PRO A 107 -17.61 -17.86 8.57
CA PRO A 107 -18.26 -17.25 7.41
C PRO A 107 -17.42 -16.15 6.74
N MET A 108 -16.73 -15.31 7.52
CA MET A 108 -15.88 -14.25 6.98
C MET A 108 -14.72 -14.82 6.15
N ALA A 109 -14.05 -15.86 6.67
CA ALA A 109 -13.03 -16.59 5.92
C ALA A 109 -13.60 -17.20 4.63
N GLY A 110 -14.81 -17.78 4.70
CA GLY A 110 -15.54 -18.28 3.53
C GLY A 110 -15.81 -17.21 2.47
N ILE A 111 -16.26 -16.01 2.86
CA ILE A 111 -16.48 -14.88 1.96
C ILE A 111 -15.18 -14.48 1.26
N VAL A 112 -14.06 -14.44 1.98
CA VAL A 112 -12.73 -14.12 1.40
C VAL A 112 -12.30 -15.18 0.39
N LEU A 113 -12.49 -16.47 0.69
CA LEU A 113 -12.18 -17.56 -0.23
C LEU A 113 -13.05 -17.50 -1.50
N MET A 114 -14.36 -17.27 -1.34
CA MET A 114 -15.27 -17.09 -2.46
C MET A 114 -14.87 -15.90 -3.33
N TYR A 115 -14.51 -14.78 -2.70
CA TYR A 115 -14.03 -13.61 -3.41
C TYR A 115 -12.70 -13.85 -4.14
N ALA A 116 -11.79 -14.65 -3.57
CA ALA A 116 -10.57 -15.05 -4.25
C ALA A 116 -10.84 -15.88 -5.51
N ILE A 117 -11.81 -16.80 -5.48
CA ILE A 117 -12.23 -17.57 -6.65
C ILE A 117 -12.76 -16.63 -7.75
N VAL A 118 -13.57 -15.63 -7.38
CA VAL A 118 -14.04 -14.59 -8.31
C VAL A 118 -12.86 -13.81 -8.90
N CYS A 119 -11.84 -13.50 -8.12
CA CYS A 119 -10.63 -12.80 -8.60
C CYS A 119 -9.81 -13.61 -9.61
N ILE A 120 -9.86 -14.94 -9.54
CA ILE A 120 -9.17 -15.84 -10.48
C ILE A 120 -9.97 -15.99 -11.77
N LYS A 121 -11.29 -16.21 -11.67
CA LYS A 121 -12.13 -16.61 -12.82
C LYS A 121 -12.83 -15.46 -13.54
N CYS A 122 -13.24 -14.41 -12.84
CA CYS A 122 -14.11 -13.38 -13.42
C CYS A 122 -13.33 -12.24 -14.09
N SER A 123 -14.02 -11.50 -14.97
CA SER A 123 -13.46 -10.32 -15.63
C SER A 123 -13.10 -9.21 -14.64
N ALA A 124 -12.14 -8.34 -15.01
CA ALA A 124 -11.74 -7.21 -14.17
C ALA A 124 -12.91 -6.26 -13.83
N LYS A 125 -13.89 -6.09 -14.73
CA LYS A 125 -15.07 -5.25 -14.49
C LYS A 125 -15.97 -5.83 -13.39
N THR A 126 -16.20 -7.14 -13.42
CA THR A 126 -16.97 -7.84 -12.38
C THR A 126 -16.27 -7.77 -11.04
N GLN A 127 -14.95 -7.98 -11.03
CA GLN A 127 -14.13 -7.87 -9.83
C GLN A 127 -14.27 -6.49 -9.19
N THR A 128 -14.02 -5.41 -9.95
CA THR A 128 -14.09 -4.04 -9.42
C THR A 128 -15.46 -3.72 -8.84
N ARG A 129 -16.57 -4.11 -9.49
CA ARG A 129 -17.93 -3.88 -8.97
C ARG A 129 -18.16 -4.59 -7.64
N LEU A 130 -17.76 -5.87 -7.56
CA LEU A 130 -17.89 -6.63 -6.33
C LEU A 130 -17.00 -6.05 -5.22
N THR A 131 -15.78 -5.61 -5.55
CA THR A 131 -14.90 -4.95 -4.59
C THR A 131 -15.52 -3.66 -4.07
N SER A 132 -16.10 -2.82 -4.93
CA SER A 132 -16.80 -1.60 -4.50
C SER A 132 -17.89 -1.90 -3.47
N ALA A 133 -18.72 -2.90 -3.76
CA ALA A 133 -19.82 -3.29 -2.87
C ALA A 133 -19.29 -3.81 -1.52
N LEU A 134 -18.29 -4.71 -1.54
CA LEU A 134 -17.69 -5.26 -0.33
C LEU A 134 -16.96 -4.18 0.49
N THR A 135 -16.28 -3.22 -0.16
CA THR A 135 -15.60 -2.12 0.53
C THR A 135 -16.60 -1.22 1.27
N VAL A 136 -17.75 -0.91 0.66
CA VAL A 136 -18.78 -0.10 1.34
C VAL A 136 -19.35 -0.85 2.54
N LEU A 137 -19.66 -2.15 2.37
CA LEU A 137 -20.21 -2.98 3.45
C LEU A 137 -19.22 -3.12 4.61
N MET A 138 -17.98 -3.53 4.32
CA MET A 138 -16.96 -3.72 5.35
C MET A 138 -16.53 -2.40 5.99
N GLY A 139 -16.52 -1.31 5.22
CA GLY A 139 -16.29 0.03 5.76
C GLY A 139 -17.37 0.43 6.78
N GLY A 140 -18.64 0.13 6.50
CA GLY A 140 -19.73 0.36 7.45
C GLY A 140 -19.58 -0.45 8.74
N VAL A 141 -19.24 -1.74 8.63
CA VAL A 141 -18.97 -2.61 9.80
C VAL A 141 -17.76 -2.10 10.60
N PHE A 142 -16.68 -1.70 9.92
CA PHE A 142 -15.50 -1.17 10.60
C PHE A 142 -15.82 0.12 11.36
N VAL A 143 -16.57 1.04 10.76
CA VAL A 143 -16.98 2.29 11.43
C VAL A 143 -17.87 1.99 12.64
N SER A 144 -18.81 1.06 12.55
CA SER A 144 -19.67 0.71 13.69
C SER A 144 -18.87 0.10 14.85
N VAL A 145 -17.96 -0.84 14.54
CA VAL A 145 -17.04 -1.43 15.53
C VAL A 145 -16.13 -0.37 16.14
N ALA A 146 -15.59 0.55 15.34
CA ALA A 146 -14.69 1.60 15.84
C ALA A 146 -15.42 2.58 16.77
N VAL A 147 -16.61 3.07 16.38
CA VAL A 147 -17.38 4.03 17.18
C VAL A 147 -17.86 3.39 18.48
N TRP A 148 -18.46 2.21 18.41
CA TRP A 148 -18.99 1.55 19.60
C TRP A 148 -17.88 0.98 20.49
N GLY A 149 -16.82 0.45 19.88
CA GLY A 149 -15.62 0.02 20.60
C GLY A 149 -15.01 1.17 21.40
N SER A 150 -14.91 2.37 20.80
CA SER A 150 -14.43 3.57 21.50
C SER A 150 -15.33 3.92 22.70
N TYR A 151 -16.66 3.89 22.53
CA TYR A 151 -17.60 4.12 23.63
C TYR A 151 -17.43 3.11 24.77
N LYS A 152 -17.38 1.81 24.44
CA LYS A 152 -17.17 0.72 25.41
C LYS A 152 -15.85 0.87 26.17
N ILE A 153 -14.79 1.25 25.48
CA ILE A 153 -13.47 1.50 26.08
C ILE A 153 -13.55 2.63 27.10
N VAL A 154 -14.12 3.78 26.72
CA VAL A 154 -14.24 4.94 27.63
C VAL A 154 -15.10 4.61 28.84
N ALA A 155 -16.23 3.92 28.65
CA ALA A 155 -17.08 3.48 29.75
C ALA A 155 -16.34 2.53 30.71
N SER A 156 -15.54 1.60 30.17
CA SER A 156 -14.71 0.70 30.97
C SER A 156 -13.64 1.46 31.76
N MET A 157 -12.97 2.44 31.15
CA MET A 157 -11.97 3.26 31.83
C MET A 157 -12.56 4.03 33.01
N ILE A 158 -13.72 4.66 32.82
CA ILE A 158 -14.41 5.40 33.89
C ILE A 158 -14.73 4.45 35.05
N HIS A 159 -15.22 3.26 34.75
CA HIS A 159 -15.52 2.25 35.76
C HIS A 159 -14.26 1.78 36.51
N GLU A 160 -13.15 1.53 35.81
CA GLU A 160 -11.89 1.12 36.46
C GLU A 160 -11.30 2.22 37.35
N VAL A 161 -11.38 3.48 36.93
CA VAL A 161 -10.95 4.64 37.74
C VAL A 161 -11.81 4.77 39.00
N LEU A 162 -13.12 4.57 38.90
CA LEU A 162 -14.04 4.62 40.04
C LEU A 162 -13.78 3.48 41.04
N VAL A 163 -13.38 2.30 40.57
CA VAL A 163 -13.10 1.11 41.41
C VAL A 163 -11.65 1.11 41.95
N GLY A 164 -10.79 2.02 41.51
CA GLY A 164 -9.44 2.20 42.03
C GLY A 164 -8.42 1.12 41.60
N HIS A 165 -8.79 0.22 40.68
CA HIS A 165 -7.91 -0.83 40.16
C HIS A 165 -7.46 -0.51 38.75
N PHE A 166 -6.37 0.25 38.62
CA PHE A 166 -5.74 0.52 37.33
C PHE A 166 -4.93 -0.71 36.87
N ARG A 167 -5.39 -1.39 35.82
CA ARG A 167 -4.63 -2.44 35.14
C ARG A 167 -4.31 -1.99 33.71
N PHE A 168 -3.13 -2.35 33.20
CA PHE A 168 -2.80 -2.11 31.80
C PHE A 168 -3.66 -3.03 30.92
N GLN A 169 -4.52 -2.44 30.10
CA GLN A 169 -5.43 -3.12 29.18
C GLN A 169 -5.12 -2.77 27.73
N GLN A 170 -5.61 -3.57 26.77
CA GLN A 170 -5.31 -3.37 25.34
C GLN A 170 -5.65 -1.97 24.81
N HIS A 171 -6.66 -1.30 25.38
CA HIS A 171 -7.14 -0.02 24.87
C HIS A 171 -6.07 1.10 24.99
N TYR A 172 -5.07 0.94 25.87
CA TYR A 172 -3.91 1.83 25.89
C TYR A 172 -3.07 1.71 24.62
N VAL A 173 -3.03 0.56 23.95
CA VAL A 173 -2.30 0.40 22.67
C VAL A 173 -2.96 1.22 21.56
N ILE A 174 -4.29 1.25 21.50
CA ILE A 174 -5.04 2.06 20.53
C ILE A 174 -4.82 3.56 20.81
N LEU A 175 -4.81 3.96 22.08
CA LEU A 175 -4.50 5.32 22.48
C LEU A 175 -3.05 5.71 22.14
N MET A 176 -2.08 4.83 22.37
CA MET A 176 -0.68 5.03 21.99
C MET A 176 -0.51 5.18 20.48
N LEU A 177 -1.22 4.36 19.69
CA LEU A 177 -1.21 4.48 18.23
C LEU A 177 -1.82 5.82 17.78
N THR A 178 -2.94 6.23 18.38
CA THR A 178 -3.56 7.53 18.09
C THR A 178 -2.63 8.68 18.48
N ALA A 179 -1.98 8.60 19.64
CA ALA A 179 -0.99 9.55 20.09
C ALA A 179 0.21 9.63 19.15
N SER A 180 0.65 8.51 18.58
CA SER A 180 1.76 8.47 17.61
C SER A 180 1.42 9.21 16.31
N LEU A 181 0.15 9.17 15.87
CA LEU A 181 -0.32 9.91 14.71
C LEU A 181 -0.39 11.41 15.00
N ILE A 182 -0.86 11.78 16.19
CA ILE A 182 -0.87 13.18 16.65
C ILE A 182 0.57 13.71 16.72
N TYR A 183 1.49 12.93 17.30
CA TYR A 183 2.91 13.26 17.35
C TYR A 183 3.49 13.49 15.96
N ALA A 184 3.23 12.59 15.00
CA ALA A 184 3.69 12.76 13.63
C ALA A 184 3.15 14.06 12.98
N ALA A 185 1.88 14.39 13.19
CA ALA A 185 1.27 15.61 12.69
C ALA A 185 1.90 16.88 13.30
N LEU A 186 2.25 16.85 14.59
CA LEU A 186 2.90 17.97 15.28
C LEU A 186 4.36 18.16 14.83
N VAL A 187 5.09 17.06 14.65
CA VAL A 187 6.50 17.08 14.21
C VAL A 187 6.62 17.56 12.76
N HIS A 188 5.63 17.25 11.91
CA HIS A 188 5.61 17.58 10.48
C HIS A 188 4.41 18.45 10.09
N PRO A 189 4.35 19.72 10.52
CA PRO A 189 3.16 20.57 10.37
C PRO A 189 2.78 20.85 8.91
N ARG A 190 3.77 20.93 8.01
CA ARG A 190 3.53 21.10 6.56
C ARG A 190 2.86 19.89 5.92
N GLU A 191 3.06 18.71 6.48
CA GLU A 191 2.50 17.44 5.98
C GLU A 191 1.30 16.98 6.82
N SER A 192 1.01 17.67 7.93
CA SER A 192 -0.08 17.33 8.86
C SER A 192 -1.45 17.25 8.20
N TYR A 193 -1.67 17.99 7.11
CA TYR A 193 -2.91 17.92 6.32
C TYR A 193 -3.17 16.52 5.75
N GLN A 194 -2.14 15.68 5.59
CA GLN A 194 -2.29 14.28 5.17
C GLN A 194 -3.03 13.43 6.22
N VAL A 195 -2.91 13.78 7.50
CA VAL A 195 -3.66 13.12 8.60
C VAL A 195 -5.13 13.53 8.58
N GLN A 196 -5.42 14.78 8.19
CA GLN A 196 -6.78 15.34 8.19
C GLN A 196 -7.56 15.06 6.90
N VAL A 197 -6.88 14.92 5.76
CA VAL A 197 -7.50 14.86 4.43
C VAL A 197 -7.10 13.59 3.69
N ALA A 198 -7.59 12.44 4.17
CA ALA A 198 -7.69 11.29 3.28
C ALA A 198 -8.78 11.58 2.24
N LYS A 199 -8.40 12.07 1.05
CA LYS A 199 -9.34 12.21 -0.07
C LYS A 199 -9.87 10.82 -0.44
N VAL A 200 -11.07 10.51 0.03
CA VAL A 200 -11.74 9.25 -0.29
C VAL A 200 -12.09 9.26 -1.79
N PRO A 201 -11.70 8.23 -2.57
CA PRO A 201 -12.10 8.12 -3.96
C PRO A 201 -13.62 8.16 -4.07
N LYS A 202 -14.16 8.85 -5.08
CA LYS A 202 -15.62 8.96 -5.22
C LYS A 202 -16.20 7.58 -5.54
N PHE A 203 -16.80 6.94 -4.52
CA PHE A 203 -17.43 5.61 -4.62
C PHE A 203 -18.63 5.59 -5.57
N ALA A 204 -19.37 6.70 -5.63
CA ALA A 204 -20.34 7.00 -6.68
C ALA A 204 -20.70 8.49 -6.59
N CYS A 205 -21.05 9.08 -7.73
CA CYS A 205 -21.79 10.34 -7.76
C CYS A 205 -23.13 10.10 -7.04
N LEU A 206 -23.25 10.51 -5.78
CA LEU A 206 -24.54 10.59 -5.08
C LEU A 206 -25.48 11.35 -6.00
N THR A 207 -26.40 10.65 -6.65
CA THR A 207 -27.38 11.24 -7.55
C THR A 207 -28.41 11.96 -6.71
N GLY A 208 -28.04 13.15 -6.24
CA GLY A 208 -28.99 14.15 -5.80
C GLY A 208 -29.91 14.49 -6.97
N PHE A 209 -31.21 14.24 -6.78
CA PHE A 209 -32.36 14.84 -7.48
C PHE A 209 -32.01 15.75 -8.67
N LYS A 210 -31.69 15.18 -9.83
CA LYS A 210 -31.75 15.88 -11.12
C LYS A 210 -32.25 14.93 -12.20
N LYS A 211 -33.56 14.60 -12.16
CA LYS A 211 -34.27 13.90 -13.25
C LYS A 211 -34.16 14.62 -14.60
N ARG A 212 -33.73 15.89 -14.64
CA ARG A 212 -33.43 16.63 -15.88
C ARG A 212 -32.03 16.38 -16.47
N ARG A 213 -31.12 15.72 -15.73
CA ARG A 213 -29.73 15.47 -16.15
C ARG A 213 -29.52 14.11 -16.81
N TRP A 214 -30.43 13.15 -16.65
CA TRP A 214 -30.24 11.78 -17.17
C TRP A 214 -30.42 11.66 -18.70
N ARG A 215 -31.31 12.44 -19.32
CA ARG A 215 -31.37 12.55 -20.79
C ARG A 215 -30.07 13.15 -21.35
N LYS A 216 -29.66 14.32 -20.85
CA LYS A 216 -28.37 14.94 -21.20
C LYS A 216 -27.12 14.10 -20.88
N LYS A 217 -27.16 13.23 -19.87
CA LYS A 217 -26.02 12.36 -19.49
C LYS A 217 -25.98 11.09 -20.33
N LYS A 218 -27.12 10.54 -20.77
CA LYS A 218 -27.18 9.45 -21.75
C LYS A 218 -26.73 9.95 -23.13
N ASP A 219 -27.14 11.16 -23.51
CA ASP A 219 -26.69 11.82 -24.76
C ASP A 219 -25.20 12.19 -24.69
N ARG A 220 -24.70 12.71 -23.56
CA ARG A 220 -23.26 12.94 -23.35
C ARG A 220 -22.44 11.67 -23.21
N GLN A 221 -23.02 10.55 -22.78
CA GLN A 221 -22.28 9.30 -22.60
C GLN A 221 -22.28 8.45 -23.87
N ASN A 222 -23.33 8.52 -24.71
CA ASN A 222 -23.25 8.05 -26.09
C ASN A 222 -22.33 8.94 -26.91
N SER A 223 -22.45 10.27 -26.81
CA SER A 223 -21.53 11.21 -27.45
C SER A 223 -20.10 11.00 -26.96
N ASN A 224 -19.80 10.90 -25.66
CA ASN A 224 -18.43 10.60 -25.20
C ASN A 224 -17.96 9.19 -25.53
N LYS A 225 -18.84 8.22 -25.79
CA LYS A 225 -18.44 6.86 -26.18
C LYS A 225 -18.16 6.79 -27.68
N GLU A 226 -18.95 7.47 -28.51
CA GLU A 226 -18.65 7.74 -29.92
C GLU A 226 -17.44 8.67 -30.07
N THR A 227 -17.21 9.60 -29.14
CA THR A 227 -16.05 10.48 -29.12
C THR A 227 -14.84 9.76 -28.52
N HIS A 228 -14.95 8.80 -27.60
CA HIS A 228 -13.80 8.00 -27.14
C HIS A 228 -13.49 6.85 -28.09
N GLU A 229 -14.47 6.20 -28.72
CA GLU A 229 -14.23 5.24 -29.80
C GLU A 229 -13.72 5.99 -31.04
N GLY A 230 -14.28 7.14 -31.37
CA GLY A 230 -13.80 8.04 -32.42
C GLY A 230 -12.45 8.70 -32.11
N ILE A 231 -12.12 9.04 -30.86
CA ILE A 231 -10.77 9.48 -30.45
C ILE A 231 -9.83 8.30 -30.40
N HIS A 232 -10.24 7.09 -30.02
CA HIS A 232 -9.37 5.93 -29.98
C HIS A 232 -9.16 5.32 -31.39
N GLU A 233 -10.10 5.52 -32.32
CA GLU A 233 -9.96 5.29 -33.76
C GLU A 233 -9.24 6.43 -34.46
N ALA A 234 -9.43 7.70 -34.08
CA ALA A 234 -8.66 8.82 -34.59
C ALA A 234 -7.24 8.83 -34.02
N VAL A 235 -7.01 8.35 -32.80
CA VAL A 235 -5.69 8.12 -32.21
C VAL A 235 -5.09 6.85 -32.79
N LYS A 236 -5.84 5.78 -33.08
CA LYS A 236 -5.31 4.65 -33.88
C LYS A 236 -5.02 5.04 -35.33
N GLY A 237 -5.79 5.97 -35.90
CA GLY A 237 -5.62 6.51 -37.24
C GLY A 237 -4.55 7.61 -37.31
N ASN A 238 -4.26 8.29 -36.20
CA ASN A 238 -3.19 9.29 -36.06
C ASN A 238 -1.92 8.73 -35.40
N THR A 239 -1.95 7.57 -34.76
CA THR A 239 -0.74 6.80 -34.50
C THR A 239 -0.37 6.13 -35.81
N ARG A 240 0.27 6.91 -36.68
CA ARG A 240 1.02 6.35 -37.77
C ARG A 240 2.16 5.54 -37.16
N ASP A 241 2.40 4.36 -37.71
CA ASP A 241 3.70 3.73 -37.52
C ASP A 241 4.74 4.74 -38.01
N ILE A 242 5.84 4.96 -37.28
CA ILE A 242 6.76 6.06 -37.59
C ILE A 242 7.42 5.84 -38.98
N THR A 243 7.35 4.60 -39.47
CA THR A 243 7.71 4.17 -40.82
C THR A 243 6.80 4.70 -41.94
N ASP A 244 5.57 5.14 -41.59
CA ASP A 244 4.52 5.76 -42.44
C ASP A 244 4.49 7.31 -42.31
N GLY A 245 5.48 7.90 -41.62
CA GLY A 245 5.62 9.35 -41.40
C GLY A 245 6.25 10.13 -42.55
N SER A 246 6.29 11.46 -42.41
CA SER A 246 7.01 12.38 -43.30
C SER A 246 8.54 12.11 -43.28
N GLU A 247 9.32 12.67 -44.20
CA GLU A 247 10.78 12.49 -44.16
C GLU A 247 11.42 12.97 -42.84
N GLU A 248 10.81 13.95 -42.17
CA GLU A 248 11.26 14.42 -40.87
C GLU A 248 11.06 13.35 -39.78
N ASP A 249 9.92 12.63 -39.80
CA ASP A 249 9.63 11.55 -38.85
C ASP A 249 10.57 10.35 -39.05
N ARG A 250 10.92 10.02 -40.30
CA ARG A 250 11.90 8.98 -40.63
C ARG A 250 13.30 9.36 -40.19
N THR A 251 13.67 10.62 -40.35
CA THR A 251 14.96 11.14 -39.88
C THR A 251 15.03 11.10 -38.35
N GLU A 252 13.92 11.40 -37.66
CA GLU A 252 13.81 11.28 -36.21
C GLU A 252 13.91 9.82 -35.75
N GLU A 253 13.25 8.89 -36.43
CA GLU A 253 13.38 7.45 -36.15
C GLU A 253 14.83 6.97 -36.32
N MET A 254 15.47 7.34 -37.43
CA MET A 254 16.88 7.01 -37.68
C MET A 254 17.79 7.58 -36.59
N PHE A 255 17.56 8.82 -36.16
CA PHE A 255 18.28 9.43 -35.05
C PHE A 255 18.08 8.64 -33.74
N TRP A 256 16.85 8.30 -33.37
CA TRP A 256 16.57 7.55 -32.14
C TRP A 256 17.10 6.12 -32.19
N ASN A 257 17.08 5.48 -33.36
CA ASN A 257 17.65 4.14 -33.56
C ASN A 257 19.19 4.18 -33.52
N ASP A 258 19.84 5.14 -34.18
CA ASP A 258 21.30 5.33 -34.13
C ASP A 258 21.77 5.69 -32.70
N LEU A 259 21.05 6.56 -32.01
CA LEU A 259 21.33 6.90 -30.61
C LEU A 259 21.20 5.67 -29.71
N ARG A 260 20.15 4.85 -29.91
CA ARG A 260 19.95 3.59 -29.17
C ARG A 260 21.07 2.61 -29.47
N GLU A 261 21.42 2.39 -30.73
CA GLU A 261 22.46 1.45 -31.13
C GLU A 261 23.83 1.86 -30.59
N ARG A 262 24.17 3.15 -30.66
CA ARG A 262 25.46 3.66 -30.15
C ARG A 262 25.58 3.67 -28.63
N LEU A 263 24.50 4.02 -27.91
CA LEU A 263 24.55 4.15 -26.45
C LEU A 263 24.17 2.89 -25.69
N LEU A 264 23.16 2.16 -26.17
CA LEU A 264 22.60 0.98 -25.51
C LEU A 264 23.11 -0.32 -26.15
N GLY A 265 23.35 -0.33 -27.46
CA GLY A 265 23.75 -1.53 -28.21
C GLY A 265 22.56 -2.44 -28.57
N ASN A 266 22.77 -3.31 -29.56
CA ASN A 266 21.73 -4.21 -30.08
C ASN A 266 21.44 -5.43 -29.18
N ASP A 267 22.33 -5.72 -28.22
CA ASP A 267 22.20 -6.84 -27.29
C ASP A 267 21.40 -6.50 -26.02
N THR A 268 20.69 -5.37 -26.02
CA THR A 268 19.88 -4.98 -24.86
C THR A 268 18.64 -5.86 -24.75
N ASN A 269 18.49 -6.51 -23.59
CA ASN A 269 17.31 -7.30 -23.28
C ASN A 269 16.07 -6.39 -23.27
N ILE A 270 15.32 -6.40 -24.37
CA ILE A 270 14.08 -5.61 -24.57
C ILE A 270 12.91 -6.21 -23.76
N GLY A 271 13.16 -7.28 -23.00
CA GLY A 271 12.17 -8.01 -22.24
C GLY A 271 11.39 -9.00 -23.09
N LEU A 272 10.30 -9.50 -22.52
CA LEU A 272 9.43 -10.50 -23.16
C LEU A 272 8.42 -9.81 -24.07
N GLN A 273 7.93 -10.53 -25.09
CA GLN A 273 6.83 -10.07 -25.91
C GLN A 273 5.60 -9.74 -25.03
N LYS A 274 4.81 -8.72 -25.39
CA LYS A 274 3.69 -8.23 -24.56
C LYS A 274 2.70 -9.34 -24.16
N THR A 275 2.44 -10.29 -25.04
CA THR A 275 1.55 -11.45 -24.82
C THR A 275 2.13 -12.40 -23.77
N GLU A 276 3.39 -12.80 -23.93
CA GLU A 276 4.10 -13.66 -22.99
C GLU A 276 4.26 -13.00 -21.61
N LEU A 277 4.58 -11.70 -21.59
CA LEU A 277 4.67 -10.93 -20.36
C LEU A 277 3.33 -10.91 -19.61
N ALA A 278 2.23 -10.67 -20.33
CA ALA A 278 0.88 -10.66 -19.74
C ALA A 278 0.51 -12.02 -19.13
N GLU A 279 0.88 -13.11 -19.81
CA GLU A 279 0.67 -14.47 -19.31
C GLU A 279 1.50 -14.76 -18.04
N ARG A 280 2.80 -14.47 -18.07
CA ARG A 280 3.69 -14.66 -16.92
C ARG A 280 3.23 -13.83 -15.72
N LEU A 281 2.79 -12.59 -15.94
CA LEU A 281 2.25 -11.73 -14.87
C LEU A 281 0.94 -12.29 -14.30
N ARG A 282 0.07 -12.86 -15.13
CA ARG A 282 -1.16 -13.53 -14.65
C ARG A 282 -0.81 -14.74 -13.79
N THR A 283 0.14 -15.56 -14.23
CA THR A 283 0.63 -16.73 -13.47
C THR A 283 1.27 -16.31 -12.15
N LEU A 284 2.14 -15.31 -12.17
CA LEU A 284 2.77 -14.76 -10.97
C LEU A 284 1.72 -14.26 -9.98
N ARG A 285 0.75 -13.46 -10.45
CA ARG A 285 -0.35 -12.96 -9.62
C ARG A 285 -1.14 -14.09 -8.97
N ASN A 286 -1.51 -15.11 -9.74
CA ASN A 286 -2.30 -16.23 -9.21
C ASN A 286 -1.50 -17.03 -8.18
N ARG A 287 -0.20 -17.27 -8.42
CA ARG A 287 0.69 -17.91 -7.44
C ARG A 287 0.86 -17.08 -6.17
N SER A 288 1.08 -15.78 -6.31
CA SER A 288 1.19 -14.85 -5.17
C SER A 288 -0.11 -14.83 -4.36
N LEU A 289 -1.28 -14.78 -5.02
CA LEU A 289 -2.58 -14.86 -4.35
C LEU A 289 -2.71 -16.14 -3.54
N SER A 290 -2.40 -17.30 -4.12
CA SER A 290 -2.43 -18.58 -3.41
C SER A 290 -1.49 -18.59 -2.20
N GLY A 291 -0.26 -18.09 -2.35
CA GLY A 291 0.70 -17.98 -1.25
C GLY A 291 0.18 -17.10 -0.10
N VAL A 292 -0.36 -15.92 -0.44
CA VAL A 292 -0.96 -15.02 0.56
C VAL A 292 -2.16 -15.67 1.25
N LEU A 293 -3.03 -16.38 0.53
CA LEU A 293 -4.18 -17.08 1.12
C LEU A 293 -3.74 -18.17 2.10
N ILE A 294 -2.73 -18.97 1.73
CA ILE A 294 -2.20 -20.03 2.60
C ILE A 294 -1.60 -19.43 3.88
N VAL A 295 -0.74 -18.42 3.74
CA VAL A 295 -0.12 -17.75 4.89
C VAL A 295 -1.18 -17.14 5.81
N ASN A 296 -2.21 -16.48 5.25
CA ASN A 296 -3.28 -15.89 6.05
C ASN A 296 -4.19 -16.94 6.67
N ALA A 297 -4.43 -18.08 6.02
CA ALA A 297 -5.20 -19.17 6.61
C ALA A 297 -4.45 -19.77 7.81
N LEU A 298 -3.14 -20.01 7.69
CA LEU A 298 -2.30 -20.46 8.80
C LEU A 298 -2.26 -19.45 9.94
N TRP A 299 -2.08 -18.16 9.60
CA TRP A 299 -2.07 -17.07 10.56
C TRP A 299 -3.40 -16.93 11.30
N LEU A 300 -4.53 -17.00 10.57
CA LEU A 300 -5.87 -16.95 11.13
C LEU A 300 -6.13 -18.13 12.07
N SER A 301 -5.72 -19.34 11.69
CA SER A 301 -5.83 -20.53 12.54
C SER A 301 -5.00 -20.39 13.82
N LEU A 302 -3.76 -19.89 13.71
CA LEU A 302 -2.88 -19.64 14.85
C LEU A 302 -3.51 -18.63 15.82
N LEU A 303 -4.00 -17.50 15.31
CA LEU A 303 -4.64 -16.48 16.13
C LEU A 303 -5.94 -16.99 16.77
N SER A 304 -6.74 -17.76 16.02
CA SER A 304 -7.99 -18.34 16.54
C SER A 304 -7.73 -19.37 17.63
N PHE A 305 -6.66 -20.16 17.51
CA PHE A 305 -6.24 -21.10 18.55
C PHE A 305 -5.90 -20.37 19.85
N PHE A 306 -5.07 -19.31 19.80
CA PHE A 306 -4.76 -18.51 20.99
C PHE A 306 -5.98 -17.77 21.53
N TYR A 307 -6.88 -17.31 20.67
CA TYR A 307 -8.10 -16.63 21.08
C TYR A 307 -9.08 -17.59 21.80
N MET A 308 -9.20 -18.83 21.34
CA MET A 308 -10.10 -19.81 21.95
C MET A 308 -9.51 -20.50 23.18
N GLY A 309 -8.19 -20.67 23.25
CA GLY A 309 -7.49 -21.35 24.35
C GLY A 309 -7.42 -20.58 25.67
N VAL A 310 -8.10 -19.43 25.76
CA VAL A 310 -8.10 -18.57 26.94
C VAL A 310 -9.54 -18.38 27.43
N ASP A 311 -9.81 -18.73 28.68
CA ASP A 311 -11.19 -18.83 29.19
C ASP A 311 -11.88 -17.48 29.39
N SER A 312 -11.14 -16.43 29.75
CA SER A 312 -11.74 -15.11 30.01
C SER A 312 -11.63 -14.16 28.80
N PRO A 313 -12.73 -13.49 28.39
CA PRO A 313 -12.73 -12.57 27.24
C PRO A 313 -11.63 -11.50 27.32
N LEU A 314 -11.41 -10.92 28.50
CA LEU A 314 -10.34 -9.94 28.73
C LEU A 314 -8.93 -10.51 28.52
N SER A 315 -8.69 -11.77 28.90
CA SER A 315 -7.39 -12.41 28.70
C SER A 315 -7.17 -12.79 27.22
N ARG A 316 -8.24 -13.15 26.48
CA ARG A 316 -8.17 -13.40 25.02
C ARG A 316 -7.64 -12.18 24.26
N LEU A 317 -8.20 -11.01 24.57
CA LEU A 317 -7.80 -9.74 23.97
C LEU A 317 -6.39 -9.32 24.40
N ASN A 318 -5.94 -9.65 25.62
CA ASN A 318 -4.57 -9.38 26.06
C ASN A 318 -3.53 -10.23 25.30
N VAL A 319 -3.76 -11.52 25.10
CA VAL A 319 -2.83 -12.37 24.31
C VAL A 319 -2.75 -11.87 22.87
N TYR A 320 -3.89 -11.54 22.26
CA TYR A 320 -3.93 -10.95 20.93
C TYR A 320 -3.20 -9.60 20.86
N GLY A 321 -3.45 -8.72 21.84
CA GLY A 321 -2.84 -7.41 21.95
C GLY A 321 -1.32 -7.49 22.10
N VAL A 322 -0.80 -8.49 22.81
CA VAL A 322 0.65 -8.73 22.94
C VAL A 322 1.24 -9.20 21.61
N ILE A 323 0.63 -10.19 20.94
CA ILE A 323 1.12 -10.71 19.65
C ILE A 323 1.12 -9.61 18.59
N SER A 324 0.00 -8.89 18.46
CA SER A 324 -0.14 -7.81 17.50
C SER A 324 0.74 -6.61 17.87
N GLY A 325 0.83 -6.28 19.16
CA GLY A 325 1.70 -5.24 19.67
C GLY A 325 3.18 -5.51 19.38
N ALA A 326 3.64 -6.75 19.50
CA ALA A 326 5.02 -7.12 19.15
C ALA A 326 5.29 -6.94 17.65
N LEU A 327 4.40 -7.45 16.79
CA LEU A 327 4.60 -7.43 15.33
C LEU A 327 4.49 -6.02 14.72
N TYR A 328 3.43 -5.28 15.08
CA TYR A 328 3.16 -3.96 14.53
C TYR A 328 3.83 -2.85 15.34
N GLY A 329 4.02 -3.04 16.65
CA GLY A 329 4.67 -2.05 17.52
C GLY A 329 6.16 -1.89 17.22
N PHE A 330 6.87 -2.97 16.91
CA PHE A 330 8.27 -2.87 16.46
C PHE A 330 8.40 -1.97 15.22
N THR A 331 7.55 -2.18 14.22
CA THR A 331 7.46 -1.32 13.04
C THR A 331 7.12 0.11 13.40
N LEU A 332 6.11 0.32 14.25
CA LEU A 332 5.65 1.65 14.64
C LEU A 332 6.77 2.45 15.33
N ILE A 333 7.53 1.82 16.23
CA ILE A 333 8.66 2.45 16.92
C ILE A 333 9.71 2.93 15.92
N ILE A 334 10.10 2.07 14.97
CA ILE A 334 11.07 2.43 13.93
C ILE A 334 10.55 3.59 13.07
N GLN A 335 9.26 3.58 12.72
CA GLN A 335 8.64 4.64 11.92
C GLN A 335 8.62 5.97 12.66
N VAL A 336 8.17 5.98 13.92
CA VAL A 336 8.14 7.19 14.76
C VAL A 336 9.56 7.74 14.92
N PHE A 337 10.52 6.89 15.29
CA PHE A 337 11.91 7.30 15.43
C PHE A 337 12.49 7.85 14.11
N GLY A 338 12.25 7.17 12.99
CA GLY A 338 12.69 7.61 11.67
C GLY A 338 12.12 8.96 11.26
N LEU A 339 10.83 9.21 11.55
CA LEU A 339 10.18 10.50 11.31
C LEU A 339 10.79 11.61 12.18
N THR A 340 11.10 11.33 13.44
CA THR A 340 11.77 12.28 14.34
C THR A 340 13.18 12.61 13.85
N VAL A 341 13.99 11.61 13.51
CA VAL A 341 15.35 11.81 12.99
C VAL A 341 15.33 12.61 11.69
N CYS A 342 14.41 12.29 10.77
CA CYS A 342 14.24 13.05 9.54
C CYS A 342 13.91 14.53 9.81
N ARG A 343 13.04 14.80 10.79
CA ARG A 343 12.73 16.18 11.18
C ARG A 343 13.93 16.91 11.75
N VAL A 344 14.70 16.25 12.62
CA VAL A 344 15.91 16.83 13.22
C VAL A 344 16.93 17.14 12.13
N ASP A 345 17.18 16.21 11.20
CA ASP A 345 18.08 16.44 10.06
C ASP A 345 17.63 17.63 9.20
N TYR A 346 16.33 17.73 8.89
CA TYR A 346 15.78 18.88 8.18
C TYR A 346 16.02 20.20 8.92
N LEU A 347 15.78 20.24 10.24
CA LEU A 347 16.00 21.44 11.06
C LEU A 347 17.48 21.83 11.09
N LEU A 348 18.38 20.85 11.22
CA LEU A 348 19.82 21.07 11.19
C LEU A 348 20.27 21.60 9.82
N GLN A 349 19.77 21.04 8.72
CA GLN A 349 20.09 21.52 7.38
C GLN A 349 19.52 22.91 7.10
N TRP A 350 18.31 23.21 7.59
CA TRP A 350 17.72 24.53 7.50
C TRP A 350 18.54 25.56 8.29
N PHE A 351 18.94 25.22 9.52
CA PHE A 351 19.79 26.06 10.35
C PHE A 351 21.16 26.28 9.71
N ALA A 352 21.77 25.23 9.15
CA ALA A 352 23.02 25.34 8.42
C ALA A 352 22.91 26.27 7.20
N ARG A 353 21.84 26.16 6.40
CA ARG A 353 21.58 27.09 5.29
C ARG A 353 21.37 28.53 5.75
N TYR A 354 20.65 28.72 6.85
CA TYR A 354 20.44 30.04 7.44
C TYR A 354 21.76 30.68 7.89
N MET A 355 22.67 29.91 8.47
CA MET A 355 23.96 30.39 8.97
C MET A 355 25.02 30.56 7.87
N TYR A 356 25.08 29.66 6.88
CA TYR A 356 26.18 29.57 5.92
C TYR A 356 25.81 29.88 4.46
N GLY A 357 24.54 30.15 4.16
CA GLY A 357 24.05 30.41 2.79
C GLY A 357 23.78 29.14 1.98
N ASP A 358 23.33 29.32 0.72
CA ASP A 358 22.81 28.24 -0.13
C ASP A 358 23.86 27.53 -1.02
N GLU A 359 25.13 27.94 -0.97
CA GLU A 359 26.20 27.33 -1.78
C GLU A 359 26.57 25.93 -1.26
N ARG A 360 25.88 24.90 -1.75
CA ARG A 360 26.28 23.51 -1.51
C ARG A 360 27.21 23.04 -2.64
N GLN A 361 28.40 22.60 -2.27
CA GLN A 361 29.23 21.78 -3.16
C GLN A 361 28.59 20.39 -3.31
N MET A 362 28.27 20.00 -4.55
CA MET A 362 27.84 18.63 -4.85
C MET A 362 29.07 17.71 -4.89
N TRP A 363 29.25 16.93 -3.83
CA TRP A 363 30.31 15.93 -3.78
C TRP A 363 29.90 14.67 -4.55
N VAL A 364 30.32 14.58 -5.80
CA VAL A 364 30.27 13.31 -6.55
C VAL A 364 31.47 12.47 -6.12
N SER A 365 31.28 11.61 -5.10
CA SER A 365 32.30 10.59 -4.83
C SER A 365 32.34 9.60 -5.99
N ALA A 366 33.37 9.71 -6.83
CA ALA A 366 33.68 8.71 -7.83
C ALA A 366 33.82 7.34 -7.15
N ARG A 367 33.15 6.33 -7.72
CA ARG A 367 33.22 4.95 -7.24
C ARG A 367 34.68 4.50 -7.36
N LYS A 368 35.38 4.29 -6.23
CA LYS A 368 36.71 3.66 -6.25
C LYS A 368 36.55 2.30 -6.95
N LYS A 369 37.24 2.09 -8.07
CA LYS A 369 37.32 0.77 -8.70
C LYS A 369 37.88 -0.19 -7.64
N LYS A 370 37.13 -1.25 -7.33
CA LYS A 370 37.69 -2.40 -6.63
C LYS A 370 38.73 -2.99 -7.59
N ASN A 371 40.00 -2.89 -7.22
CA ASN A 371 41.07 -3.65 -7.87
C ASN A 371 40.88 -5.14 -7.60
#